data_AF-A0A542AGB1-F1
#
_entry.id   AF-A0A542AGB1-F1
#
_cell.length_a   1.000
_cell.length_b   1.000
_cell.length_c   1.000
_cell.angle_alpha   90.00
_cell.angle_beta   90.00
_cell.angle_gamma   90.00
#
_symmetry.space_group_name_H-M   'P 1'
#
loop_
_entity.id
_entity.type
_entity.pdbx_description
1 polymer ?
#
loop_
_entity_poly.entity_id
_entity_poly.type
_entity_poly.pdbx_seq_one_letter_code
_entity_poly.pdbx_strand_id
1 'polypeptide(L)' 'MDYTGYYEFPFPSNLPEQDRKVKDFFFSLSDDLQLKLLNGSTSYEHFHDRVAKYMGKQ' A
#
# COMPACT_ATOMS: atom_id res chain seq x y z
N MET A 1 13.95 -5.93 19.92
CA MET A 1 13.45 -5.12 18.79
C MET A 1 12.02 -5.56 18.56
N ASP A 2 11.10 -4.85 19.17
CA ASP A 2 9.68 -5.19 19.19
C ASP A 2 9.02 -4.61 17.93
N TYR A 3 8.90 -5.44 16.90
CA TYR A 3 8.18 -5.12 15.65
C TYR A 3 6.66 -5.32 15.82
N THR A 4 6.12 -4.99 16.99
CA THR A 4 4.71 -5.25 17.38
C THR A 4 3.74 -4.12 17.00
N GLY A 5 4.19 -3.13 16.21
CA GLY A 5 3.33 -2.01 15.80
C GLY A 5 2.64 -2.18 14.44
N TYR A 6 3.17 -3.02 13.54
CA TYR A 6 2.65 -3.15 12.17
C TYR A 6 2.83 -4.59 11.66
N TYR A 7 2.03 -5.52 12.20
CA TYR A 7 2.01 -6.92 11.75
C TYR A 7 1.26 -7.13 10.42
N GLU A 8 0.70 -6.06 9.86
CA GLU A 8 -0.27 -6.11 8.76
C GLU A 8 0.23 -5.28 7.58
N PHE A 9 1.30 -5.75 6.97
CA PHE A 9 1.78 -5.27 5.67
C PHE A 9 1.20 -6.19 4.58
N PRO A 10 0.74 -5.68 3.42
CA PRO A 10 0.83 -4.31 2.90
C PRO A 10 -0.31 -3.36 3.30
N PHE A 11 -1.35 -3.85 3.99
CA PHE A 11 -2.48 -3.04 4.44
C PHE A 11 -2.94 -3.49 5.83
N PRO A 12 -3.06 -2.59 6.83
CA PRO A 12 -3.62 -2.96 8.12
C PRO A 12 -5.09 -3.40 8.02
N SER A 13 -5.52 -4.29 8.92
CA SER A 13 -6.93 -4.73 9.00
C SER A 13 -7.85 -3.57 9.33
N ASN A 14 -7.36 -2.65 10.17
CA ASN A 14 -8.07 -1.41 10.50
C ASN A 14 -7.67 -0.28 9.54
N LEU A 15 -8.10 -0.40 8.28
CA LEU A 15 -7.87 0.63 7.27
C LEU A 15 -8.97 1.70 7.33
N PRO A 16 -8.64 2.99 7.48
CA PRO A 16 -9.63 4.06 7.37
C PRO A 16 -10.24 4.08 5.97
N GLU A 17 -11.48 4.57 5.87
CA GLU A 17 -12.28 4.48 4.64
C GLU A 17 -11.60 5.15 3.43
N GLN A 18 -10.87 6.24 3.67
CA GLN A 18 -10.11 6.96 2.65
C GLN A 18 -9.02 6.08 1.99
N ASP A 19 -8.37 5.22 2.77
CA ASP A 19 -7.29 4.33 2.34
C ASP A 19 -7.84 3.06 1.65
N ARG A 20 -9.14 2.75 1.83
CA ARG A 20 -9.76 1.58 1.17
C ARG A 20 -9.73 1.70 -0.35
N LYS A 21 -9.83 2.92 -0.88
CA LYS A 21 -9.70 3.19 -2.32
C LYS A 21 -8.30 2.86 -2.84
N VAL A 22 -7.27 3.21 -2.06
CA VAL A 22 -5.86 2.92 -2.40
C VAL A 22 -5.61 1.42 -2.35
N LYS A 23 -6.19 0.73 -1.36
CA LYS A 23 -6.18 -0.73 -1.27
C LYS A 23 -6.84 -1.40 -2.46
N ASP A 24 -8.08 -1.03 -2.76
CA ASP A 24 -8.84 -1.61 -3.87
C ASP A 24 -8.13 -1.37 -5.22
N PHE A 25 -7.67 -0.14 -5.44
CA PHE A 25 -6.88 0.20 -6.62
C PHE A 25 -5.61 -0.64 -6.72
N PHE A 26 -4.84 -0.79 -5.64
CA PHE A 26 -3.65 -1.65 -5.64
C PHE A 26 -3.99 -3.10 -6.01
N PHE A 27 -5.05 -3.66 -5.43
CA PHE A 27 -5.49 -5.03 -5.75
C PHE A 27 -6.05 -5.18 -7.16
N SER A 28 -6.52 -4.10 -7.78
CA SER A 28 -6.94 -4.08 -9.19
C SER A 28 -5.76 -4.03 -10.18
N LEU A 29 -4.53 -3.71 -9.73
CA LEU A 29 -3.35 -3.72 -10.60
C LEU A 29 -2.88 -5.15 -10.88
N SER A 30 -2.21 -5.35 -12.03
CA SER A 30 -1.54 -6.61 -12.33
C SER A 30 -0.40 -6.89 -11.34
N ASP A 31 -0.09 -8.16 -11.13
CA ASP A 31 0.96 -8.61 -10.19
C ASP A 31 2.30 -7.91 -10.40
N ASP A 32 2.70 -7.68 -11.66
CA ASP A 32 3.95 -7.00 -12.01
C ASP A 32 4.00 -5.54 -11.51
N LEU A 33 2.86 -4.85 -11.56
CA LEU A 33 2.73 -3.48 -11.04
C LEU A 33 2.63 -3.46 -9.52
N GLN A 34 1.93 -4.43 -8.93
CA GLN A 34 1.89 -4.60 -7.48
C GLN A 34 3.30 -4.80 -6.92
N LEU A 35 4.08 -5.69 -7.53
CA LEU A 35 5.47 -5.93 -7.19
C LEU A 35 6.32 -4.67 -7.35
N LYS A 36 6.15 -3.89 -8.43
CA LYS A 36 6.88 -2.63 -8.62
C LYS A 36 6.57 -1.57 -7.57
N LEU A 37 5.32 -1.51 -7.10
CA LEU A 37 4.89 -0.57 -6.06
C LEU A 37 5.34 -1.01 -4.66
N LEU A 38 5.35 -2.33 -4.40
CA LEU A 38 5.90 -2.91 -3.19
C LEU A 38 7.43 -2.78 -3.15
N ASN A 39 8.11 -2.93 -4.29
CA ASN A 39 9.56 -2.95 -4.37
C ASN A 39 10.14 -1.55 -4.05
N GLY A 40 10.96 -1.50 -3.00
CA GLY A 40 11.54 -0.28 -2.45
C GLY A 40 10.65 0.47 -1.46
N SER A 41 9.50 -0.08 -1.09
CA SER A 41 8.69 0.47 0.01
C SER A 41 9.26 0.00 1.36
N THR A 42 9.69 0.94 2.18
CA THR A 42 10.34 0.67 3.48
C THR A 42 9.37 0.75 4.66
N SER A 43 8.16 1.25 4.44
CA SER A 43 7.11 1.44 5.45
C SER A 43 5.75 1.57 4.77
N TYR A 44 4.67 1.38 5.54
CA TYR A 44 3.29 1.54 5.04
C TYR A 44 3.04 2.95 4.47
N GLU A 45 3.48 4.02 5.14
CA GLU A 45 3.35 5.39 4.60
C GLU A 45 4.03 5.54 3.23
N HIS A 46 5.23 4.98 3.07
CA HIS A 46 5.98 5.06 1.82
C HIS A 46 5.29 4.26 0.71
N PHE A 47 4.74 3.09 1.03
CA PHE A 47 3.92 2.30 0.12
C PHE A 47 2.63 3.03 -0.27
N HIS A 48 1.88 3.52 0.72
CA HIS A 48 0.62 4.23 0.54
C HIS A 48 0.80 5.47 -0.35
N ASP A 49 1.80 6.31 -0.06
CA ASP A 49 2.12 7.48 -0.89
C ASP A 49 2.45 7.10 -2.33
N ARG A 50 3.20 6.00 -2.55
CA ARG A 50 3.53 5.53 -3.91
C ARG A 50 2.29 5.04 -4.66
N VAL A 51 1.42 4.27 -4.03
CA VAL A 51 0.17 3.80 -4.66
C VAL A 51 -0.76 4.98 -4.93
N ALA A 52 -0.93 5.90 -3.98
CA ALA A 52 -1.76 7.10 -4.14
C ALA A 52 -1.24 8.00 -5.27
N LYS A 53 0.07 8.23 -5.37
CA LYS A 53 0.71 8.96 -6.47
C LYS A 53 0.53 8.27 -7.81
N TYR A 54 0.57 6.94 -7.84
CA TYR A 54 0.32 6.19 -9.07
C TYR A 54 -1.14 6.26 -9.50
N MET A 55 -2.08 6.19 -8.55
CA MET A 55 -3.51 6.36 -8.78
C MET A 55 -3.85 7.75 -9.34
N GLY A 56 -3.24 8.83 -8.81
CA GLY A 56 -3.46 10.20 -9.28
C GLY A 56 -2.71 10.57 -10.57
N LYS A 57 -1.89 9.67 -11.12
CA LYS A 57 -1.17 9.86 -12.40
C LYS A 57 -1.89 9.26 -13.61
N GLN A 58 -2.97 8.51 -13.41
CA GLN A 58 -3.91 8.07 -14.44
C GLN A 58 -5.01 9.11 -14.64
#